data_AF-A0A257UQK7-F1
#
_entry.id   AF-A0A257UQK7-F1
#
_cell.length_a   1.000
_cell.length_b   1.000
_cell.length_c   1.000
_cell.angle_alpha   90.00
_cell.angle_beta   90.00
_cell.angle_gamma   90.00
#
_symmetry.space_group_name_H-M   'P 1'
#
loop_
_entity.id
_entity.type
_entity.pdbx_description
1 polymer ?
#
loop_
_entity_poly.entity_id
_entity_poly.type
_entity_poly.pdbx_seq_one_letter_code
_entity_poly.pdbx_strand_id
1 'polypeptide(L)' 'ADFAEEVRRIHEGSAPARGIYGEATPDDIESLLDDGIDITPIPWVPRSDS' A
#
# COMPACT_ATOMS: atom_id res chain seq x y z
N ALA A 1 11.43 4.56 2.69
CA ALA A 1 10.94 3.18 2.59
C ALA A 1 9.60 3.28 1.89
N ASP A 2 9.51 2.70 0.72
CA ASP A 2 8.33 2.80 -0.13
C ASP A 2 7.19 1.98 0.47
N PHE A 3 5.95 2.48 0.42
CA PHE A 3 4.80 1.75 0.95
C PHE A 3 4.60 0.44 0.17
N ALA A 4 4.74 0.50 -1.15
CA ALA A 4 4.59 -0.67 -2.02
C ALA A 4 5.58 -1.78 -1.68
N GLU A 5 6.82 -1.42 -1.36
CA GLU A 5 7.86 -2.38 -0.97
C GLU A 5 7.55 -3.07 0.36
N GLU A 6 7.06 -2.32 1.36
CA GLU A 6 6.64 -2.92 2.64
C GLU A 6 5.44 -3.86 2.45
N VAL A 7 4.47 -3.48 1.61
CA VAL A 7 3.31 -4.33 1.27
C VAL A 7 3.78 -5.67 0.68
N ARG A 8 4.71 -5.64 -0.29
CA ARG A 8 5.30 -6.87 -0.87
C ARG A 8 6.01 -7.71 0.17
N ARG A 9 6.82 -7.10 1.05
CA ARG A 9 7.51 -7.84 2.11
C ARG A 9 6.56 -8.54 3.07
N ILE A 10 5.44 -7.89 3.41
CA ILE A 10 4.40 -8.50 4.24
C ILE A 10 3.72 -9.65 3.51
N HIS A 11 3.42 -9.51 2.22
CA HIS A 11 2.82 -10.55 1.40
C HIS A 11 3.72 -11.80 1.25
N GLU A 12 5.02 -11.59 1.01
CA GLU A 12 6.03 -12.66 0.89
C GLU A 12 6.40 -13.30 2.24
N GLY A 13 5.97 -12.73 3.36
CA GLY A 13 6.32 -13.19 4.71
C GLY A 13 7.74 -12.83 5.15
N SER A 14 8.44 -11.94 4.43
CA SER A 14 9.73 -11.39 4.82
C SER A 14 9.61 -10.27 5.87
N ALA A 15 8.38 -9.78 6.11
CA ALA A 15 8.01 -8.89 7.21
C ALA A 15 6.82 -9.46 8.02
N PRO A 16 6.69 -9.10 9.32
CA PRO A 16 5.58 -9.55 10.15
C PRO A 16 4.24 -9.06 9.63
N ALA A 17 3.26 -9.97 9.56
CA ALA A 17 1.90 -9.67 9.12
C ALA A 17 1.23 -8.63 10.03
N ARG A 18 0.93 -7.45 9.48
CA ARG A 18 0.27 -6.34 10.15
C ARG A 18 -0.44 -5.47 9.11
N GLY A 19 -1.52 -4.81 9.51
CA GLY A 19 -2.13 -3.76 8.69
C GLY A 19 -1.21 -2.54 8.61
N ILE A 20 -1.03 -2.01 7.40
CA ILE A 20 -0.25 -0.80 7.15
C ILE A 20 -1.07 0.19 6.33
N TYR A 21 -0.86 1.47 6.59
CA TYR A 21 -1.44 2.57 5.83
C TYR A 21 -0.30 3.44 5.31
N GLY A 22 -0.44 3.94 4.09
CA GLY A 22 0.56 4.78 3.47
C GLY A 22 0.05 5.36 2.16
N GLU A 23 0.96 6.07 1.50
CA GLU A 23 0.72 6.68 0.20
C GLU A 23 1.44 5.83 -0.85
N ALA A 24 0.78 5.62 -1.98
CA ALA A 24 1.28 4.89 -3.13
C ALA A 24 0.87 5.64 -4.39
N THR A 25 1.68 5.57 -5.44
CA THR A 25 1.28 6.14 -6.73
C THR A 25 0.21 5.26 -7.39
N PRO A 26 -0.55 5.77 -8.37
CA PRO A 26 -1.48 4.94 -9.14
C PRO A 26 -0.81 3.71 -9.77
N ASP A 27 0.42 3.87 -10.28
CA ASP A 27 1.20 2.79 -10.88
C ASP A 27 1.57 1.72 -9.84
N ASP A 28 1.90 2.13 -8.62
CA ASP A 28 2.16 1.19 -7.52
C ASP A 28 0.90 0.43 -7.13
N ILE A 29 -0.25 1.10 -7.09
CA ILE A 29 -1.55 0.47 -6.78
C ILE A 29 -1.87 -0.61 -7.82
N GLU A 30 -1.74 -0.28 -9.12
CA GLU A 30 -1.94 -1.25 -10.20
C GLU A 30 -0.97 -2.43 -10.08
N SER A 31 0.32 -2.15 -9.85
CA SER A 31 1.33 -3.20 -9.72
C SER A 31 1.08 -4.12 -8.52
N LEU A 32 0.64 -3.58 -7.38
CA LEU A 32 0.32 -4.39 -6.19
C LEU A 32 -0.90 -5.28 -6.42
N LEU A 33 -1.91 -4.79 -7.15
CA LEU A 33 -3.09 -5.58 -7.52
C LEU A 33 -2.72 -6.69 -8.51
N ASP A 34 -1.86 -6.41 -9.49
CA ASP A 34 -1.34 -7.40 -10.44
C ASP A 34 -0.49 -8.48 -9.75
N ASP A 35 0.26 -8.10 -8.72
CA ASP A 35 1.00 -9.02 -7.84
C ASP A 35 0.05 -9.90 -6.98
N GLY A 36 -1.27 -9.67 -7.03
CA GLY A 36 -2.28 -10.39 -6.27
C GLY A 36 -2.37 -9.96 -4.81
N ILE A 37 -1.86 -8.78 -4.49
CA ILE A 37 -1.84 -8.25 -3.12
C ILE A 37 -3.13 -7.46 -2.87
N ASP A 38 -3.86 -7.89 -1.83
CA ASP A 38 -5.12 -7.25 -1.46
C ASP A 38 -4.86 -5.88 -0.80
N ILE A 39 -5.16 -4.83 -1.56
CA ILE A 39 -5.05 -3.44 -1.10
C ILE A 39 -6.38 -2.72 -1.34
N THR A 40 -6.72 -1.83 -0.41
CA THR A 40 -7.90 -0.96 -0.54
C THR A 40 -7.44 0.48 -0.69
N PRO A 41 -7.59 1.10 -1.87
CA PRO A 41 -7.33 2.52 -2.02
C PRO A 41 -8.39 3.30 -1.23
N ILE A 42 -7.92 4.16 -0.33
CA ILE A 42 -8.80 5.08 0.39
C ILE A 42 -9.02 6.29 -0.53
N PRO A 43 -10.28 6.66 -0.86
CA PRO A 43 -10.55 7.91 -1.55
C PRO A 43 -10.10 9.03 -0.61
N TRP A 44 -8.99 9.68 -0.93
CA TRP A 44 -8.45 10.72 -0.07
C TRP A 44 -9.54 11.76 0.18
N VAL A 45 -9.87 11.99 1.46
CA VAL A 45 -10.43 13.28 1.84
C VAL A 45 -9.22 14.20 1.84
N PRO A 46 -9.17 15.26 1.01
CA PRO A 46 -8.06 16.20 1.07
C PRO A 46 -7.86 16.61 2.52
N ARG A 47 -6.61 16.56 3.00
CA ARG A 47 -6.29 17.06 4.33
C ARG A 47 -6.82 18.50 4.36
N SER A 48 -7.79 18.79 5.21
CA SER A 48 -8.09 20.17 5.54
C SER A 48 -6.84 20.69 6.25
N ASP A 49 -5.97 21.36 5.50
CA ASP A 49 -4.97 22.24 6.11
C ASP A 49 -5.73 23.18 7.04
N SER A 50 -5.40 23.11 8.34
CA SER A 50 -5.79 24.07 9.37
C SER A 50 -4.54 24.51 10.10
#